data_AF-A0A1G0GF43-F1
#
_entry.id   AF-A0A1G0GF43-F1
#
_cell.length_a   1.000
_cell.length_b   1.000
_cell.length_c   1.000
_cell.angle_alpha   90.00
_cell.angle_beta   90.00
_cell.angle_gamma   90.00
#
_symmetry.space_group_name_H-M   'P 1'
#
loop_
_entity.id
_entity.type
_entity.pdbx_description
1 polymer ?
#
loop_
_entity_poly.entity_id
_entity_poly.type
_entity_poly.pdbx_seq_one_letter_code
_entity_poly.pdbx_strand_id
1 'polypeptide(L)'
;MNSVTTLYCRNISTEEIIPPKIIPTFILKFSIKNERKILKAFLLGRLHRLFCELLQNKMQCNQNNSSMECYAMDSKIIQLLIQGIVETGEYTLEGIAFYTRIPFDVIYDAACGINNQFSITLWARVVDLYTQVKPDVAQVLIDKLLEIRDKNRSALSLLLTEE
;
A
#
# COMPACT_ATOMS: atom_id res chain seq x y z
N MET A 1 0.73 -27.66 82.92
CA MET A 1 1.33 -28.73 82.10
C MET A 1 1.29 -28.29 80.65
N ASN A 2 2.49 -28.20 80.06
CA ASN A 2 2.86 -28.26 78.63
C ASN A 2 2.24 -27.20 77.69
N SER A 3 2.92 -26.13 77.23
CA SER A 3 4.18 -25.97 76.47
C SER A 3 3.98 -25.84 74.95
N VAL A 4 4.41 -24.68 74.41
CA VAL A 4 5.20 -24.42 73.18
C VAL A 4 4.51 -24.64 71.81
N THR A 5 4.22 -23.58 71.03
CA THR A 5 4.98 -23.02 69.86
C THR A 5 5.19 -24.06 68.74
N THR A 6 4.86 -23.88 67.44
CA THR A 6 5.32 -22.88 66.46
C THR A 6 4.66 -23.19 65.09
N LEU A 7 4.45 -22.14 64.27
CA LEU A 7 4.55 -22.05 62.80
C LEU A 7 4.26 -23.29 61.92
N TYR A 8 3.26 -23.18 61.04
CA TYR A 8 3.40 -23.65 59.65
C TYR A 8 2.53 -22.80 58.70
N CYS A 9 3.20 -22.02 57.84
CA CYS A 9 2.64 -21.55 56.58
C CYS A 9 2.34 -22.75 55.68
N ARG A 10 1.19 -22.77 55.01
CA ARG A 10 1.05 -23.49 53.75
C ARG A 10 0.09 -22.77 52.82
N ASN A 11 0.69 -21.96 51.96
CA ASN A 11 0.15 -21.65 50.64
C ASN A 11 -0.05 -22.98 49.92
N ILE A 12 -1.27 -23.27 49.48
CA ILE A 12 -1.51 -24.26 48.44
C ILE A 12 -2.18 -23.50 47.31
N SER A 13 -1.33 -23.06 46.39
CA SER A 13 -1.71 -22.61 45.06
C SER A 13 -2.39 -23.78 44.37
N THR A 14 -3.71 -23.72 44.20
CA THR A 14 -4.39 -24.52 43.19
C THR A 14 -4.01 -23.94 41.83
N GLU A 15 -2.97 -24.50 41.22
CA GLU A 15 -2.71 -24.33 39.78
C GLU A 15 -3.89 -24.95 39.02
N GLU A 16 -4.85 -24.12 38.65
CA GLU A 16 -5.71 -24.43 37.51
C GLU A 16 -4.83 -24.47 36.26
N ILE A 17 -4.50 -25.69 35.82
CA ILE A 17 -3.89 -25.94 34.52
C ILE A 17 -4.94 -25.59 33.47
N ILE A 18 -4.93 -24.32 33.04
CA ILE A 18 -5.69 -23.86 31.88
C ILE A 18 -5.18 -24.67 30.68
N PRO A 19 -6.00 -25.48 30.00
CA PRO A 19 -5.54 -26.20 28.83
C PRO A 19 -5.04 -25.20 27.78
N PRO A 20 -3.91 -25.46 27.10
CA PRO A 20 -3.43 -24.55 26.07
C PRO A 20 -4.54 -24.35 25.07
N LYS A 21 -4.99 -23.10 24.95
CA LYS A 21 -5.99 -22.67 23.97
C LYS A 21 -5.42 -23.04 22.61
N ILE A 22 -5.85 -24.18 22.06
CA ILE A 22 -5.49 -24.62 20.73
C ILE A 22 -6.05 -23.55 19.81
N ILE A 23 -5.21 -22.59 19.42
CA ILE A 23 -5.53 -21.65 18.36
C ILE A 23 -5.63 -22.53 17.11
N PRO A 24 -6.82 -22.71 16.51
CA PRO A 24 -6.91 -23.43 15.28
C PRO A 24 -6.05 -22.66 14.28
N THR A 25 -4.89 -23.22 13.95
CA THR A 25 -4.06 -22.76 12.87
C THR A 25 -4.84 -23.14 11.63
N PHE A 26 -5.77 -22.27 11.24
CA PHE A 26 -6.41 -22.34 9.94
C PHE A 26 -5.27 -22.15 8.94
N ILE A 27 -4.68 -23.27 8.50
CA ILE A 27 -3.98 -23.33 7.24
C ILE A 27 -5.08 -23.13 6.21
N LEU A 28 -5.38 -21.86 5.95
CA LEU A 28 -6.25 -21.45 4.87
C LEU A 28 -5.67 -22.10 3.62
N LYS A 29 -6.36 -23.14 3.15
CA LYS A 29 -6.06 -23.85 1.92
C LYS A 29 -6.53 -22.95 0.79
N PHE A 30 -5.75 -21.90 0.65
CA PHE A 30 -5.89 -20.79 -0.26
C PHE A 30 -5.76 -21.30 -1.70
N SER A 31 -6.70 -20.93 -2.58
CA SER A 31 -6.55 -21.10 -4.02
C SER A 31 -5.58 -20.04 -4.51
N ILE A 32 -4.28 -20.38 -4.38
CA ILE A 32 -3.10 -19.50 -4.52
C ILE A 32 -3.23 -18.45 -5.64
N LYS A 33 -3.89 -18.78 -6.76
CA LYS A 33 -3.99 -17.89 -7.92
C LYS A 33 -4.98 -16.73 -7.73
N ASN A 34 -6.14 -16.94 -7.13
CA ASN A 34 -7.17 -15.90 -7.02
C ASN A 34 -6.90 -14.98 -5.82
N GLU A 35 -6.44 -15.50 -4.68
CA GLU A 35 -6.11 -14.64 -3.55
C GLU A 35 -4.87 -13.79 -3.83
N ARG A 36 -3.88 -14.29 -4.58
CA ARG A 36 -2.75 -13.45 -5.04
C ARG A 36 -3.23 -12.29 -5.90
N LYS A 37 -4.25 -12.48 -6.74
CA LYS A 37 -4.82 -11.38 -7.54
C LYS A 37 -5.51 -10.36 -6.65
N ILE A 38 -6.29 -10.82 -5.68
CA ILE A 38 -6.98 -9.94 -4.72
C ILE A 38 -5.95 -9.14 -3.91
N LEU A 39 -4.93 -9.80 -3.36
CA LEU A 39 -3.87 -9.15 -2.62
C LEU A 39 -3.10 -8.16 -3.49
N LYS A 40 -2.78 -8.52 -4.74
CA LYS A 40 -2.13 -7.61 -5.69
C LYS A 40 -2.98 -6.38 -5.95
N ALA A 41 -4.28 -6.54 -6.21
CA ALA A 41 -5.18 -5.42 -6.44
C ALA A 41 -5.28 -4.51 -5.21
N PHE A 42 -5.38 -5.09 -4.02
CA PHE A 42 -5.39 -4.36 -2.76
C PHE A 42 -4.11 -3.53 -2.54
N LEU A 43 -2.94 -4.16 -2.69
CA LEU A 43 -1.65 -3.46 -2.56
C LEU A 43 -1.49 -2.36 -3.59
N LEU A 44 -1.95 -2.58 -4.81
CA LEU A 44 -1.87 -1.60 -5.89
C LEU A 44 -2.78 -0.40 -5.63
N GLY A 45 -4.01 -0.63 -5.15
CA GLY A 45 -4.92 0.42 -4.73
C GLY A 45 -4.37 1.23 -3.56
N ARG A 46 -3.78 0.57 -2.56
CA ARG A 46 -3.12 1.25 -1.43
C ARG A 46 -1.93 2.07 -1.89
N LEU A 47 -1.07 1.52 -2.75
CA LEU A 47 0.08 2.24 -3.31
C LEU A 47 -0.36 3.48 -4.08
N HIS A 48 -1.42 3.37 -4.89
CA HIS A 48 -2.00 4.52 -5.59
C HIS A 48 -2.43 5.62 -4.62
N ARG A 49 -3.17 5.27 -3.56
CA ARG A 49 -3.57 6.23 -2.52
C ARG A 49 -2.36 6.90 -1.86
N LEU A 50 -1.30 6.17 -1.56
CA LEU A 50 -0.08 6.74 -1.01
C LEU A 50 0.61 7.70 -1.98
N PHE A 51 0.59 7.43 -3.29
CA PHE A 51 1.04 8.39 -4.30
C PHE A 51 0.17 9.64 -4.33
N CYS A 52 -1.16 9.50 -4.23
CA CYS A 52 -2.06 10.65 -4.11
C CYS A 52 -1.64 11.51 -2.90
N GLU A 53 -1.50 10.91 -1.72
CA GLU A 53 -1.12 11.60 -0.48
C GLU A 53 0.27 12.28 -0.60
N LEU A 54 1.25 11.60 -1.20
CA LEU A 54 2.60 12.13 -1.36
C LEU A 54 2.66 13.31 -2.34
N LEU A 55 1.86 13.24 -3.40
CA LEU A 55 1.82 14.25 -4.46
C LEU A 55 0.78 15.33 -4.22
N GLN A 56 -0.13 15.17 -3.25
CA GLN A 56 -1.16 16.16 -2.89
C GLN A 56 -0.57 17.53 -2.54
N ASN A 57 0.61 17.58 -1.91
CA ASN A 57 1.32 18.84 -1.65
C ASN A 57 1.68 19.60 -2.94
N LYS A 58 1.85 18.89 -4.06
CA LYS A 58 2.08 19.46 -5.40
C LYS A 58 0.78 19.72 -6.16
N MET A 59 -0.36 19.22 -5.68
CA MET A 59 -1.67 19.30 -6.34
C MET A 59 -2.59 20.42 -5.84
N GLN A 60 -2.11 21.38 -5.03
CA GLN A 60 -2.91 22.52 -4.56
C GLN A 60 -3.43 23.48 -5.66
N CYS A 61 -3.38 23.10 -6.93
CA CYS A 61 -4.01 23.84 -8.02
C CYS A 61 -5.16 23.03 -8.66
N ASN A 62 -6.36 23.61 -8.56
CA ASN A 62 -7.66 23.17 -9.09
C ASN A 62 -8.42 22.15 -8.23
N GLN A 63 -8.89 22.64 -7.08
CA GLN A 63 -10.25 22.32 -6.65
C GLN A 63 -11.21 22.74 -7.77
N ASN A 64 -11.89 21.77 -8.37
CA ASN A 64 -13.25 21.82 -8.91
C ASN A 64 -13.39 20.68 -9.91
N ASN A 65 -13.83 19.53 -9.41
CA ASN A 65 -14.89 18.69 -9.99
C ASN A 65 -14.90 17.37 -9.21
N SER A 66 -15.69 17.37 -8.15
CA SER A 66 -16.22 16.15 -7.57
C SER A 66 -17.05 15.38 -8.61
N SER A 67 -17.07 14.06 -8.48
CA SER A 67 -17.86 13.08 -9.22
C SER A 67 -17.25 12.55 -10.53
N MET A 68 -16.35 11.57 -10.40
CA MET A 68 -16.54 10.29 -11.09
C MET A 68 -15.75 9.20 -10.36
N GLU A 69 -16.41 8.46 -9.47
CA GLU A 69 -15.96 7.14 -9.04
C GLU A 69 -15.89 6.23 -10.27
N CYS A 70 -14.69 5.80 -10.69
CA CYS A 70 -14.39 4.46 -11.22
C CYS A 70 -13.06 4.40 -11.99
N TYR A 71 -12.11 3.62 -11.46
CA TYR A 71 -11.04 2.87 -12.16
C TYR A 71 -9.98 3.60 -13.00
N ALA A 72 -10.11 4.90 -13.23
CA ALA A 72 -9.07 5.68 -13.91
C ALA A 72 -8.03 6.18 -12.90
N MET A 73 -6.77 5.76 -13.06
CA MET A 73 -5.67 6.35 -12.30
C MET A 73 -5.55 7.82 -12.71
N ASP A 74 -5.51 8.71 -11.71
CA ASP A 74 -5.63 10.16 -11.92
C ASP A 74 -4.55 10.64 -12.92
N SER A 75 -5.00 11.24 -14.02
CA SER A 75 -4.12 11.74 -15.09
C SER A 75 -3.12 12.76 -14.57
N LYS A 76 -3.47 13.54 -13.53
CA LYS A 76 -2.53 14.44 -12.86
C LYS A 76 -1.43 13.69 -12.12
N ILE A 77 -1.75 12.56 -11.47
CA ILE A 77 -0.72 11.74 -10.79
C ILE A 77 0.26 11.22 -11.82
N ILE A 78 -0.25 10.68 -12.93
CA ILE A 78 0.59 10.15 -14.01
C ILE A 78 1.50 11.25 -14.57
N GLN A 79 0.94 12.45 -14.84
CA GLN A 79 1.71 13.60 -15.27
C GLN A 79 2.83 13.96 -14.29
N LEU A 80 2.54 14.04 -12.99
CA LEU A 80 3.53 14.35 -11.96
C LEU A 80 4.60 13.26 -11.82
N LEU A 81 4.25 12.00 -12.02
CA LEU A 81 5.23 10.90 -12.03
C LEU A 81 6.17 11.03 -13.24
N ILE A 82 5.63 11.24 -14.44
CA ILE A 82 6.43 11.42 -15.65
C ILE A 82 7.34 12.64 -15.51
N GLN A 83 6.79 13.78 -15.09
CA GLN A 83 7.57 14.98 -14.79
C GLN A 83 8.66 14.69 -13.77
N GLY A 84 8.32 14.00 -12.68
CA GLY A 84 9.27 13.66 -11.63
C GLY A 84 10.39 12.73 -12.10
N ILE A 85 10.18 11.89 -13.11
CA ILE A 85 11.24 11.11 -13.78
C ILE A 85 12.11 12.02 -14.64
N VAL A 86 11.51 12.87 -15.48
CA VAL A 86 12.27 13.78 -16.36
C VAL A 86 13.13 14.76 -15.55
N GLU A 87 12.63 15.23 -14.41
CA GLU A 87 13.35 16.14 -13.50
C GLU A 87 14.66 15.53 -12.94
N THR A 88 14.82 14.20 -12.91
CA THR A 88 16.10 13.59 -12.50
C THR A 88 17.17 13.70 -13.57
N GLY A 89 16.80 13.96 -14.83
CA GLY A 89 17.69 13.96 -15.97
C GLY A 89 18.13 12.57 -16.45
N GLU A 90 17.69 11.49 -15.80
CA GLU A 90 18.07 10.12 -16.16
C GLU A 90 17.35 9.63 -17.44
N TYR A 91 16.15 10.15 -17.70
CA TYR A 91 15.33 9.75 -18.85
C TYR A 91 14.68 10.95 -19.52
N THR A 92 14.66 10.94 -20.86
CA THR A 92 13.75 11.78 -21.67
C THR A 92 12.38 11.11 -21.80
N LEU A 93 11.39 11.79 -22.41
CA LEU A 93 10.08 11.17 -22.69
C LEU A 93 10.22 9.94 -23.61
N GLU A 94 11.11 9.97 -24.60
CA GLU A 94 11.45 8.81 -25.45
C GLU A 94 12.09 7.69 -24.64
N GLY A 95 12.99 8.04 -23.71
CA GLY A 95 13.59 7.08 -22.78
C GLY A 95 12.53 6.40 -21.92
N ILE A 96 11.60 7.17 -21.35
CA ILE A 96 10.48 6.63 -20.57
C ILE A 96 9.63 5.68 -21.43
N ALA A 97 9.27 6.07 -22.65
CA ALA A 97 8.49 5.24 -23.57
C ALA A 97 9.20 3.91 -23.89
N PHE A 98 10.50 3.97 -24.18
CA PHE A 98 11.32 2.80 -24.47
C PHE A 98 11.37 1.81 -23.29
N TYR A 99 11.70 2.30 -22.09
CA TYR A 99 11.88 1.45 -20.91
C TYR A 99 10.56 0.91 -20.36
N THR A 100 9.50 1.72 -20.35
CA THR A 100 8.17 1.29 -19.91
C THR A 100 7.42 0.46 -20.97
N ARG A 101 7.94 0.41 -22.21
CA ARG A 101 7.27 -0.21 -23.36
C ARG A 101 5.85 0.34 -23.53
N ILE A 102 5.71 1.65 -23.33
CA ILE A 102 4.50 2.41 -23.57
C ILE A 102 4.76 3.24 -24.83
N PRO A 103 3.83 3.27 -25.80
CA PRO A 103 4.00 4.09 -27.00
C PRO A 103 4.34 5.54 -26.65
N PHE A 104 5.24 6.16 -27.42
CA PHE A 104 5.75 7.49 -27.13
C PHE A 104 4.64 8.56 -27.13
N ASP A 105 3.72 8.49 -28.08
CA ASP A 105 2.51 9.30 -28.14
C ASP A 105 1.70 9.24 -26.84
N VAL A 106 1.52 8.03 -26.29
CA VAL A 106 0.80 7.85 -25.01
C VAL A 106 1.55 8.50 -23.83
N ILE A 107 2.89 8.38 -23.78
CA ILE A 107 3.71 9.04 -22.75
C ILE A 107 3.70 10.56 -22.92
N TYR A 108 3.82 11.03 -24.16
CA TYR A 108 3.81 12.45 -24.50
C TYR A 108 2.48 13.09 -24.10
N ASP A 109 1.35 12.50 -24.49
CA ASP A 109 0.01 12.97 -24.12
C ASP A 109 -0.14 13.02 -22.59
N ALA A 110 0.28 11.98 -21.89
CA ALA A 110 0.23 11.92 -20.43
C ALA A 110 1.12 12.99 -19.77
N ALA A 111 2.30 13.28 -20.31
CA ALA A 111 3.18 14.35 -19.85
C ALA A 111 2.54 15.74 -20.05
N CYS A 112 1.81 15.93 -21.15
CA CYS A 112 1.04 17.14 -21.43
C CYS A 112 -0.25 17.26 -20.59
N GLY A 113 -0.61 16.25 -19.80
CA GLY A 113 -1.89 16.19 -19.08
C GLY A 113 -3.09 15.98 -20.01
N ILE A 114 -2.84 15.59 -21.27
CA ILE A 114 -3.86 15.24 -22.23
C ILE A 114 -4.37 13.84 -21.87
N ASN A 115 -5.67 13.78 -21.63
CA ASN A 115 -6.35 12.72 -20.89
C ASN A 115 -6.21 11.35 -21.56
N ASN A 116 -5.31 10.52 -21.05
CA ASN A 116 -5.37 9.08 -21.20
C ASN A 116 -5.46 8.45 -19.81
N GLN A 117 -6.61 7.86 -19.51
CA GLN A 117 -6.77 7.02 -18.32
C GLN A 117 -5.81 5.83 -18.48
N PHE A 118 -4.68 5.85 -17.77
CA PHE A 118 -3.78 4.70 -17.83
C PHE A 118 -4.50 3.50 -17.22
N SER A 119 -4.46 2.39 -17.94
CA SER A 119 -4.76 1.11 -17.30
C SER A 119 -3.79 0.90 -16.12
N ILE A 120 -4.22 0.11 -15.14
CA ILE A 120 -3.41 -0.27 -13.98
C ILE A 120 -2.03 -0.82 -14.39
N THR A 121 -1.95 -1.49 -15.55
CA THR A 121 -0.71 -2.03 -16.09
C THR A 121 0.24 -0.92 -16.56
N LEU A 122 -0.27 0.07 -17.31
CA LEU A 122 0.54 1.20 -17.77
C LEU A 122 1.00 2.05 -16.59
N TRP A 123 0.10 2.32 -15.66
CA TRP A 123 0.40 3.04 -14.42
C TRP A 123 1.48 2.33 -13.61
N ALA A 124 1.36 1.02 -13.39
CA ALA A 124 2.35 0.26 -12.62
C ALA A 124 3.75 0.31 -13.25
N ARG A 125 3.86 0.37 -14.59
CA ARG A 125 5.16 0.50 -15.27
C ARG A 125 5.78 1.88 -15.09
N VAL A 126 4.99 2.95 -15.13
CA VAL A 126 5.49 4.31 -14.86
C VAL A 126 5.91 4.42 -13.40
N VAL A 127 5.13 3.87 -12.47
CA VAL A 127 5.46 3.83 -11.04
C VAL A 127 6.76 3.06 -10.79
N ASP A 128 6.92 1.88 -11.39
CA ASP A 128 8.13 1.09 -11.28
C ASP A 128 9.36 1.91 -11.70
N LEU A 129 9.33 2.53 -12.88
CA LEU A 129 10.40 3.41 -13.34
C LEU A 129 10.62 4.60 -12.40
N TYR A 130 9.56 5.25 -11.94
CA TYR A 130 9.64 6.37 -10.98
C TYR A 130 10.35 5.95 -9.69
N THR A 131 10.03 4.78 -9.14
CA THR A 131 10.64 4.28 -7.91
C THR A 131 12.11 3.89 -8.08
N GLN A 132 12.51 3.50 -9.30
CA GLN A 132 13.92 3.22 -9.61
C GLN A 132 14.76 4.51 -9.62
N VAL A 133 14.23 5.60 -10.20
CA VAL A 133 14.94 6.90 -10.26
C VAL A 133 14.80 7.74 -9.00
N LYS A 134 13.88 7.38 -8.08
CA LYS A 134 13.69 8.03 -6.77
C LYS A 134 13.62 6.99 -5.65
N PRO A 135 14.75 6.35 -5.30
CA PRO A 135 14.80 5.28 -4.30
C PRO A 135 14.35 5.74 -2.91
N ASP A 136 14.60 7.00 -2.54
CA ASP A 136 14.12 7.55 -1.25
C ASP A 136 12.60 7.56 -1.16
N VAL A 137 11.91 7.91 -2.26
CA VAL A 137 10.44 7.87 -2.32
C VAL A 137 9.95 6.43 -2.28
N ALA A 138 10.64 5.51 -2.96
CA ALA A 138 10.31 4.09 -2.92
C ALA A 138 10.38 3.55 -1.48
N GLN A 139 11.43 3.90 -0.73
CA GLN A 139 11.60 3.49 0.67
C GLN A 139 10.45 4.00 1.54
N VAL A 140 10.11 5.30 1.44
CA VAL A 140 9.00 5.90 2.19
C VAL A 140 7.66 5.21 1.88
N LEU A 141 7.40 4.89 0.60
CA LEU A 141 6.18 4.20 0.19
C LEU A 141 6.12 2.77 0.72
N ILE A 142 7.23 2.03 0.67
CA ILE A 142 7.34 0.67 1.21
C ILE A 142 7.10 0.68 2.72
N ASP A 143 7.74 1.59 3.45
CA ASP A 143 7.58 1.70 4.90
C ASP A 143 6.11 1.96 5.26
N LYS A 144 5.45 2.91 4.58
CA LYS A 144 4.02 3.19 4.75
C LYS A 144 3.10 2.02 4.34
N LEU A 145 3.49 1.22 3.35
CA LEU A 145 2.77 0.01 2.96
C LEU A 145 2.89 -1.11 4.00
N LEU A 146 4.06 -1.24 4.63
CA LEU A 146 4.34 -2.27 5.65
C LEU A 146 3.85 -1.86 7.05
N GLU A 147 3.64 -0.56 7.28
CA GLU A 147 3.03 0.01 8.49
C GLU A 147 1.54 -0.34 8.69
N ILE A 148 0.96 -1.25 7.89
CA ILE A 148 -0.36 -1.84 8.15
C ILE A 148 -0.28 -2.67 9.46
N ARG A 149 -0.35 -1.95 10.59
CA ARG A 149 -0.10 -2.46 11.95
C ARG A 149 -1.29 -3.21 12.52
N ASP A 150 -2.52 -2.84 12.14
CA ASP A 150 -3.73 -3.52 12.60
C ASP A 150 -4.13 -4.65 11.65
N LYS A 151 -3.81 -5.88 12.05
CA LYS A 151 -4.24 -7.12 11.36
C LYS A 151 -5.69 -7.49 11.69
N ASN A 152 -6.52 -6.50 12.03
CA ASN A 152 -7.89 -6.69 12.47
C ASN A 152 -8.85 -6.46 11.29
N ARG A 153 -9.93 -7.25 11.21
CA ARG A 153 -10.94 -7.15 10.14
C ARG A 153 -11.47 -5.72 9.96
N SER A 154 -11.58 -4.97 11.07
CA SER A 154 -12.02 -3.57 11.08
C SER A 154 -11.06 -2.62 10.36
N ALA A 155 -9.74 -2.86 10.45
CA ALA A 155 -8.75 -2.07 9.73
C ALA A 155 -8.75 -2.37 8.23
N LEU A 156 -9.01 -3.63 7.83
CA LEU A 156 -9.26 -3.97 6.44
C LEU A 156 -10.53 -3.29 5.91
N SER A 157 -11.60 -3.24 6.71
CA SER A 157 -12.82 -2.51 6.34
C SER A 157 -12.56 -1.02 6.12
N LEU A 158 -11.82 -0.37 7.03
CA LEU A 158 -11.40 1.05 6.89
C LEU A 158 -10.52 1.30 5.66
N LEU A 159 -9.70 0.32 5.25
CA LEU A 159 -8.88 0.43 4.04
C LEU A 159 -9.67 0.20 2.74
N LEU A 160 -10.82 -0.46 2.82
CA LEU A 160 -11.69 -0.78 1.68
C LEU A 160 -12.84 0.22 1.49
N THR A 161 -13.20 0.99 2.51
CA THR A 161 -14.14 2.11 2.41
C THR A 161 -13.39 3.38 2.03
N GLU A 162 -13.73 3.95 0.87
CA GLU A 162 -13.35 5.30 0.47
C GLU A 162 -14.04 6.31 1.42
N GLU A 163 -13.27 7.14 2.11
CA GLU A 163 -13.73 8.38 2.75
C GLU A 163 -13.29 9.56 1.89
#